data_AF-A0A4S4I198-F1
#
_entry.id   AF-A0A4S4I198-F1
#
_cell.length_a   1.000
_cell.length_b   1.000
_cell.length_c   1.000
_cell.angle_alpha   90.00
_cell.angle_beta   90.00
_cell.angle_gamma   90.00
#
_symmetry.space_group_name_H-M   'P 1'
#
loop_
_entity.id
_entity.type
_entity.pdbx_description
1 polymer ?
#
loop_
_entity_poly.entity_id
_entity_poly.type
_entity_poly.pdbx_seq_one_letter_code
_entity_poly.pdbx_strand_id
1 'polypeptide(L)'
;MELLQNINDPLRKLCNFMFFANKKIMVAIMRSTKTNAMEAIMKKFMGIATAAVFGLGIFTTSAKAETFVTTDVLNVRENPTTESKVVGKLLDGYKVNVLHTENGWSKVKLNSGKEAFISADYTKDTYYVTANVLNVRAGANTDSEILGKLKQDDVIETTHQVENDWIQFEYNGKTAYVHVPYLTGKAPVKVQPAVKVEKTTKVQDTAKTVAETKAREVAETQAKAQAATKAREAAEAQAAAKAQEAAKAREAAKAREAAEAQAAAKAQEAAKAREAAKAQAEAEAQEAAKAREAAEAQAAAKAQEAAKAREAAKAQAEAKAQAEAEAQAEAKAQEAAKAQEAAKAREAAEAQAAAKAQEAAKAREAAKAQAEAEAQEAAKAQKPATQQPVAKETETSAPLSSRELRVVATAYTADPLENGYKAGDQVKSALGHNLTANPNMKLIAVDPSVIPLGSKVWVEGYGVAIAGDTGGAIKGNKIDVLMPDKGTSSNWGRKTVTVKVLN
;
A
#
# COMPACT_ATOMS: atom_id res chain seq x y z
N MET A 1 -75.19 43.32 32.08
CA MET A 1 -74.66 41.97 31.79
C MET A 1 -73.17 42.09 31.53
N GLU A 2 -72.40 42.34 32.58
CA GLU A 2 -70.99 42.72 32.51
C GLU A 2 -70.11 41.66 33.19
N LEU A 3 -70.40 40.38 32.92
CA LEU A 3 -69.77 39.25 33.63
C LEU A 3 -69.39 38.05 32.75
N LEU A 4 -69.41 38.17 31.42
CA LEU A 4 -69.11 37.05 30.51
C LEU A 4 -68.15 37.37 29.35
N GLN A 5 -67.20 38.29 29.54
CA GLN A 5 -66.11 38.50 28.57
C GLN A 5 -64.69 38.32 29.14
N ASN A 6 -64.54 37.99 30.43
CA ASN A 6 -63.22 38.01 31.08
C ASN A 6 -62.67 36.63 31.51
N ILE A 7 -63.14 35.54 30.90
CA ILE A 7 -62.67 34.17 31.23
C ILE A 7 -61.73 33.60 30.15
N ASN A 8 -61.71 34.15 28.93
CA ASN A 8 -60.92 33.58 27.83
C ASN A 8 -59.49 34.14 27.69
N ASP A 9 -59.18 35.29 28.28
CA ASP A 9 -57.83 35.87 28.23
C ASP A 9 -56.79 35.18 29.15
N PRO A 10 -57.11 34.79 30.40
CA PRO A 10 -56.16 34.02 31.20
C PRO A 10 -55.93 32.61 30.61
N LEU A 11 -56.95 31.98 30.02
CA LEU A 11 -56.81 30.68 29.34
C LEU A 11 -56.02 30.76 28.03
N ARG A 12 -56.19 31.82 27.22
CA ARG A 12 -55.33 32.06 26.04
C ARG A 12 -53.89 32.38 26.41
N LYS A 13 -53.66 33.14 27.49
CA LYS A 13 -52.30 33.40 28.01
C LYS A 13 -51.67 32.13 28.60
N LEU A 14 -52.44 31.27 29.27
CA LEU A 14 -51.96 29.99 29.79
C LEU A 14 -51.64 29.00 28.65
N CYS A 15 -52.48 28.93 27.61
CA CYS A 15 -52.21 28.10 26.42
C CYS A 15 -51.03 28.62 25.60
N ASN A 16 -50.88 29.93 25.39
CA ASN A 16 -49.71 30.48 24.69
C ASN A 16 -48.43 30.36 25.54
N PHE A 17 -48.51 30.46 26.87
CA PHE A 17 -47.37 30.24 27.76
C PHE A 17 -46.97 28.76 27.81
N MET A 18 -47.92 27.82 27.84
CA MET A 18 -47.64 26.38 27.72
C MET A 18 -47.10 26.02 26.33
N PHE A 19 -47.57 26.66 25.25
CA PHE A 19 -47.08 26.42 23.89
C PHE A 19 -45.67 27.01 23.66
N PHE A 20 -45.36 28.19 24.23
CA PHE A 20 -44.00 28.76 24.18
C PHE A 20 -43.02 28.08 25.14
N ALA A 21 -43.48 27.64 26.32
CA ALA A 21 -42.68 26.86 27.26
C ALA A 21 -42.36 25.48 26.68
N ASN A 22 -43.33 24.79 26.07
CA ASN A 22 -43.05 23.52 25.38
C ASN A 22 -42.21 23.70 24.12
N LYS A 23 -42.35 24.78 23.34
CA LYS A 23 -41.50 25.00 22.16
C LYS A 23 -40.06 25.38 22.55
N LYS A 24 -39.84 26.10 23.65
CA LYS A 24 -38.50 26.37 24.19
C LYS A 24 -37.88 25.12 24.85
N ILE A 25 -38.66 24.28 25.52
CA ILE A 25 -38.21 23.00 26.07
C ILE A 25 -37.93 21.99 24.94
N MET A 26 -38.75 21.93 23.88
CA MET A 26 -38.49 21.06 22.73
C MET A 26 -37.34 21.56 21.86
N VAL A 27 -37.14 22.88 21.69
CA VAL A 27 -35.97 23.42 20.97
C VAL A 27 -34.70 23.33 21.83
N ALA A 28 -34.80 23.36 23.17
CA ALA A 28 -33.67 23.07 24.06
C ALA A 28 -33.33 21.57 24.10
N ILE A 29 -34.32 20.67 24.08
CA ILE A 29 -34.13 19.21 24.01
C ILE A 29 -33.65 18.77 22.61
N MET A 30 -34.12 19.45 21.55
CA MET A 30 -33.74 19.15 20.16
C MET A 30 -32.44 19.86 19.72
N ARG A 31 -32.00 20.92 20.41
CA ARG A 31 -30.62 21.46 20.35
C ARG A 31 -29.65 20.79 21.34
N SER A 32 -30.13 19.87 22.18
CA SER A 32 -29.33 19.12 23.17
C SER A 32 -29.12 17.64 22.82
N THR A 33 -29.60 17.13 21.67
CA THR A 33 -29.49 15.70 21.33
C THR A 33 -28.92 15.36 19.95
N LYS A 34 -28.37 16.30 19.18
CA LYS A 34 -27.62 15.98 17.95
C LYS A 34 -26.38 16.84 17.75
N THR A 35 -25.39 16.59 18.58
CA THR A 35 -23.93 16.58 18.33
C THR A 35 -23.30 16.49 19.72
N ASN A 36 -22.25 15.67 19.90
CA ASN A 36 -21.48 15.48 21.16
C ASN A 36 -21.83 14.26 22.02
N ALA A 37 -22.31 13.16 21.42
CA ALA A 37 -22.29 11.82 22.07
C ALA A 37 -21.24 10.86 21.47
N MET A 38 -20.52 11.26 20.41
CA MET A 38 -19.46 10.44 19.80
C MET A 38 -18.05 11.04 19.95
N GLU A 39 -17.93 12.33 20.29
CA GLU A 39 -16.63 12.98 20.59
C GLU A 39 -16.23 12.95 22.08
N ALA A 40 -17.19 12.74 23.00
CA ALA A 40 -16.91 12.74 24.44
C ALA A 40 -16.48 11.36 25.01
N ILE A 41 -16.59 10.29 24.23
CA ILE A 41 -16.13 8.93 24.62
C ILE A 41 -14.72 8.63 24.06
N MET A 42 -14.25 9.40 23.08
CA MET A 42 -12.90 9.23 22.51
C MET A 42 -11.86 10.20 23.08
N LYS A 43 -12.28 11.19 23.90
CA LYS A 43 -11.38 12.17 24.56
C LYS A 43 -11.14 11.91 26.05
N LYS A 44 -11.62 10.79 26.60
CA LYS A 44 -11.41 10.43 28.02
C LYS A 44 -10.40 9.29 28.24
N PHE A 45 -9.61 8.92 27.22
CA PHE A 45 -8.59 7.86 27.35
C PHE A 45 -7.17 8.20 26.90
N MET A 46 -6.82 9.44 26.58
CA MET A 46 -5.42 9.74 26.26
C MET A 46 -4.93 11.08 26.83
N GLY A 47 -4.14 10.96 27.90
CA GLY A 47 -3.33 12.01 28.52
C GLY A 47 -3.60 12.12 30.03
N ILE A 48 -2.68 11.85 30.96
CA ILE A 48 -1.27 11.47 30.93
C ILE A 48 -1.04 10.70 32.26
N ALA A 49 -0.46 9.51 32.19
CA ALA A 49 0.28 8.94 33.32
C ALA A 49 1.50 8.23 32.75
N THR A 50 2.62 8.91 32.84
CA THR A 50 3.96 8.34 32.85
C THR A 50 4.01 7.21 33.87
N ALA A 51 3.99 5.97 33.38
CA ALA A 51 4.60 4.84 34.05
C ALA A 51 5.12 3.90 32.96
N ALA A 52 6.40 3.59 33.05
CA ALA A 52 7.00 2.46 32.37
C ALA A 52 6.11 1.20 32.51
N VAL A 53 6.30 0.26 31.59
CA VAL A 53 5.57 -1.02 31.44
C VAL A 53 4.40 -0.94 30.43
N PHE A 54 4.75 -0.89 29.16
CA PHE A 54 4.06 -1.63 28.09
C PHE A 54 5.19 -2.11 27.18
N GLY A 55 5.70 -3.31 27.40
CA GLY A 55 5.04 -4.50 26.92
C GLY A 55 5.80 -4.89 25.66
N LEU A 56 6.48 -6.03 25.70
CA LEU A 56 7.00 -6.70 24.52
C LEU A 56 5.84 -6.86 23.53
N GLY A 57 5.64 -5.86 22.68
CA GLY A 57 4.96 -6.04 21.41
C GLY A 57 5.88 -6.93 20.60
N ILE A 58 5.60 -8.23 20.63
CA ILE A 58 6.19 -9.18 19.71
C ILE A 58 5.66 -8.76 18.33
N PHE A 59 6.34 -7.84 17.66
CA PHE A 59 6.23 -7.73 16.22
C PHE A 59 6.83 -9.04 15.71
N THR A 60 5.98 -10.02 15.42
CA THR A 60 6.40 -11.18 14.64
C THR A 60 6.80 -10.66 13.28
N THR A 61 8.09 -10.38 13.11
CA THR A 61 8.69 -10.17 11.80
C THR A 61 8.41 -11.43 10.99
N SER A 62 7.39 -11.37 10.13
CA SER A 62 7.12 -12.43 9.18
C SER A 62 8.40 -12.67 8.39
N ALA A 63 8.93 -13.88 8.47
CA ALA A 63 10.16 -14.24 7.78
C ALA A 63 9.93 -14.08 6.27
N LYS A 64 10.77 -13.29 5.60
CA LYS A 64 10.70 -13.15 4.14
C LYS A 64 10.87 -14.52 3.49
N ALA A 65 9.96 -14.87 2.59
CA ALA A 65 10.00 -16.12 1.82
C ALA A 65 11.24 -16.17 0.93
N GLU A 66 11.65 -17.39 0.57
CA GLU A 66 12.59 -17.58 -0.51
C GLU A 66 11.84 -17.62 -1.84
N THR A 67 12.17 -16.71 -2.75
CA THR A 67 11.53 -16.61 -4.06
C THR A 67 12.41 -17.20 -5.15
N PHE A 68 11.83 -18.03 -6.02
CA PHE A 68 12.51 -18.66 -7.15
C PHE A 68 11.84 -18.30 -8.47
N VAL A 69 12.63 -18.14 -9.53
CA VAL A 69 12.13 -17.98 -10.89
C VAL A 69 11.57 -19.31 -11.40
N THR A 70 10.47 -19.27 -12.14
CA THR A 70 9.74 -20.46 -12.65
C THR A 70 9.70 -20.55 -14.18
N THR A 71 10.33 -19.59 -14.87
CA THR A 71 10.38 -19.50 -16.33
C THR A 71 11.82 -19.59 -16.81
N ASP A 72 12.04 -20.15 -18.01
CA ASP A 72 13.36 -20.33 -18.60
C ASP A 72 14.19 -19.04 -18.56
N VAL A 73 13.56 -17.91 -18.89
CA VAL A 73 14.21 -16.59 -18.92
C VAL A 73 13.23 -15.51 -18.45
N LEU A 74 13.51 -14.95 -17.27
CA LEU A 74 12.78 -13.81 -16.70
C LEU A 74 13.57 -12.51 -16.89
N ASN A 75 12.95 -11.52 -17.51
CA ASN A 75 13.56 -10.20 -17.67
C ASN A 75 13.52 -9.39 -16.36
N VAL A 76 14.64 -8.78 -16.01
CA VAL A 76 14.78 -7.83 -14.89
C VAL A 76 14.77 -6.41 -15.45
N ARG A 77 13.95 -5.52 -14.90
CA ARG A 77 13.67 -4.18 -15.45
C ARG A 77 13.94 -3.05 -14.45
N GLU A 78 14.13 -1.83 -14.95
CA GLU A 78 14.37 -0.64 -14.11
C GLU A 78 13.12 -0.16 -13.38
N ASN A 79 11.94 -0.31 -13.99
CA ASN A 79 10.65 0.10 -13.46
C ASN A 79 9.65 -1.07 -13.55
N PRO A 80 8.58 -1.09 -12.73
CA PRO A 80 7.55 -2.13 -12.74
C PRO A 80 6.59 -2.00 -13.94
N THR A 81 7.13 -1.98 -15.16
CA THR A 81 6.36 -1.89 -16.41
C THR A 81 7.03 -2.72 -17.51
N THR A 82 6.24 -3.25 -18.45
CA THR A 82 6.74 -4.02 -19.61
C THR A 82 7.52 -3.16 -20.60
N GLU A 83 7.26 -1.85 -20.62
CA GLU A 83 7.92 -0.87 -21.48
C GLU A 83 9.26 -0.39 -20.91
N SER A 84 9.54 -0.69 -19.63
CA SER A 84 10.78 -0.30 -18.99
C SER A 84 11.98 -1.04 -19.56
N LYS A 85 13.13 -0.37 -19.56
CA LYS A 85 14.41 -0.94 -19.96
C LYS A 85 14.74 -2.21 -19.17
N VAL A 86 15.15 -3.25 -19.88
CA VAL A 86 15.64 -4.50 -19.31
C VAL A 86 17.10 -4.29 -18.87
N VAL A 87 17.37 -4.49 -17.58
CA VAL A 87 18.69 -4.39 -16.95
C VAL A 87 19.38 -5.74 -16.76
N GLY A 88 18.64 -6.83 -16.90
CA GLY A 88 19.19 -8.17 -16.74
C GLY A 88 18.19 -9.27 -17.09
N LYS A 89 18.64 -10.50 -16.95
CA LYS A 89 17.84 -11.71 -17.13
C LYS A 89 18.16 -12.69 -16.01
N LEU A 90 17.15 -13.37 -15.49
CA LEU A 90 17.26 -14.46 -14.53
C LEU A 90 16.77 -15.74 -15.20
N LEU A 91 17.39 -16.86 -14.85
CA LEU A 91 17.03 -18.17 -15.39
C LEU A 91 16.12 -18.92 -14.41
N ASP A 92 15.45 -19.95 -14.91
CA ASP A 92 14.63 -20.85 -14.10
C ASP A 92 15.40 -21.39 -12.89
N GLY A 93 14.70 -21.51 -11.75
CA GLY A 93 15.28 -21.95 -10.47
C GLY A 93 16.22 -20.94 -9.81
N TYR A 94 16.46 -19.76 -10.40
CA TYR A 94 17.30 -18.74 -9.77
C TYR A 94 16.62 -18.16 -8.52
N LYS A 95 17.35 -18.14 -7.40
CA LYS A 95 16.88 -17.58 -6.13
C LYS A 95 16.98 -16.04 -6.13
N VAL A 96 15.88 -15.37 -5.83
CA VAL A 96 15.78 -13.91 -5.86
C VAL A 96 15.52 -13.35 -4.47
N ASN A 97 16.19 -12.25 -4.13
CA ASN A 97 15.93 -11.50 -2.90
C ASN A 97 14.83 -10.46 -3.16
N VAL A 98 13.58 -10.82 -2.88
CA VAL A 98 12.42 -9.93 -3.02
C VAL A 98 12.33 -8.98 -1.83
N LEU A 99 12.34 -7.68 -2.14
CA LEU A 99 12.17 -6.61 -1.17
C LEU A 99 10.69 -6.37 -0.88
N HIS A 100 9.88 -6.28 -1.93
CA HIS A 100 8.45 -5.96 -1.88
C HIS A 100 7.77 -6.40 -3.19
N THR A 101 6.50 -6.77 -3.13
CA THR A 101 5.68 -7.09 -4.31
C THR A 101 4.44 -6.21 -4.30
N GLU A 102 4.17 -5.52 -5.41
CA GLU A 102 3.01 -4.65 -5.58
C GLU A 102 2.55 -4.67 -7.03
N ASN A 103 1.24 -4.66 -7.28
CA ASN A 103 0.65 -4.53 -8.62
C ASN A 103 1.24 -5.52 -9.66
N GLY A 104 1.52 -6.77 -9.26
CA GLY A 104 2.07 -7.81 -10.14
C GLY A 104 3.59 -7.73 -10.39
N TRP A 105 4.29 -6.82 -9.73
CA TRP A 105 5.74 -6.65 -9.85
C TRP A 105 6.45 -6.83 -8.51
N SER A 106 7.50 -7.64 -8.51
CA SER A 106 8.39 -7.81 -7.36
C SER A 106 9.62 -6.91 -7.53
N LYS A 107 9.82 -6.01 -6.56
CA LYS A 107 11.06 -5.25 -6.41
C LYS A 107 12.11 -6.15 -5.78
N VAL A 108 13.24 -6.32 -6.44
CA VAL A 108 14.29 -7.27 -6.09
C VAL A 108 15.63 -6.61 -5.94
N LYS A 109 16.46 -7.14 -5.05
CA LYS A 109 17.85 -6.73 -4.89
C LYS A 109 18.76 -7.68 -5.64
N LEU A 110 19.45 -7.17 -6.67
CA LEU A 110 20.42 -7.94 -7.44
C LEU A 110 21.72 -8.13 -6.65
N ASN A 111 22.53 -9.12 -7.03
CA ASN A 111 23.84 -9.39 -6.40
C ASN A 111 24.80 -8.19 -6.53
N SER A 112 24.60 -7.33 -7.53
CA SER A 112 25.34 -6.07 -7.72
C SER A 112 24.96 -4.98 -6.70
N GLY A 113 23.98 -5.23 -5.83
CA GLY A 113 23.44 -4.27 -4.88
C GLY A 113 22.39 -3.32 -5.47
N LYS A 114 22.18 -3.33 -6.79
CA LYS A 114 21.14 -2.52 -7.45
C LYS A 114 19.75 -3.11 -7.23
N GLU A 115 18.78 -2.22 -7.11
CA GLU A 115 17.36 -2.57 -7.07
C GLU A 115 16.80 -2.61 -8.50
N ALA A 116 15.94 -3.58 -8.77
CA ALA A 116 15.28 -3.77 -10.05
C ALA A 116 13.91 -4.42 -9.85
N PHE A 117 13.16 -4.61 -10.93
CA PHE A 117 11.81 -5.16 -10.89
C PHE A 117 11.71 -6.40 -11.79
N ILE A 118 11.03 -7.43 -11.29
CA ILE A 118 10.66 -8.63 -12.04
C ILE A 118 9.15 -8.83 -11.94
N SER A 119 8.55 -9.51 -12.91
CA SER A 119 7.12 -9.84 -12.84
C SER A 119 6.92 -10.98 -11.82
N ALA A 120 5.98 -10.77 -10.90
CA ALA A 120 5.66 -11.73 -9.84
C ALA A 120 5.02 -13.01 -10.39
N ASP A 121 4.36 -12.92 -11.55
CA ASP A 121 3.69 -14.05 -12.23
C ASP A 121 4.66 -15.19 -12.60
N TYR A 122 5.94 -14.87 -12.75
CA TYR A 122 7.00 -15.82 -13.10
C TYR A 122 7.88 -16.19 -11.91
N THR A 123 7.40 -15.94 -10.70
CA THR A 123 8.11 -16.28 -9.47
C THR A 123 7.23 -17.11 -8.55
N LYS A 124 7.84 -18.01 -7.80
CA LYS A 124 7.19 -18.75 -6.72
C LYS A 124 7.90 -18.50 -5.40
N ASP A 125 7.11 -18.30 -4.35
CA ASP A 125 7.59 -18.23 -2.99
C ASP A 125 7.49 -19.63 -2.36
N THR A 126 8.59 -20.08 -1.75
CA THR A 126 8.64 -21.32 -0.98
C THR A 126 8.64 -21.00 0.51
N TYR A 127 7.68 -21.60 1.21
CA TYR A 127 7.53 -21.53 2.66
C TYR A 127 7.61 -22.93 3.28
N TYR A 128 8.06 -23.00 4.54
CA TYR A 128 8.10 -24.19 5.36
C TYR A 128 7.22 -24.01 6.59
N VAL A 129 6.44 -25.03 6.94
CA VAL A 129 5.56 -24.99 8.11
C VAL A 129 6.38 -25.09 9.40
N THR A 130 6.21 -24.15 10.32
CA THR A 130 6.86 -24.15 11.64
C THR A 130 6.03 -24.82 12.72
N ALA A 131 4.72 -24.94 12.53
CA ALA A 131 3.80 -25.55 13.49
C ALA A 131 3.79 -27.08 13.37
N ASN A 132 3.66 -27.80 14.50
CA ASN A 132 3.47 -29.25 14.51
C ASN A 132 2.30 -29.71 13.64
N VAL A 133 1.20 -28.95 13.68
CA VAL A 133 0.01 -29.14 12.86
C VAL A 133 -0.54 -27.77 12.47
N LEU A 134 -0.58 -27.50 11.16
CA LEU A 134 -1.16 -26.29 10.58
C LEU A 134 -2.41 -26.65 9.78
N ASN A 135 -3.55 -26.01 10.09
CA ASN A 135 -4.78 -26.24 9.34
C ASN A 135 -4.75 -25.51 8.00
N VAL A 136 -5.09 -26.23 6.93
CA VAL A 136 -5.33 -25.71 5.59
C VAL A 136 -6.81 -25.37 5.47
N ARG A 137 -7.14 -24.17 5.01
CA ARG A 137 -8.51 -23.64 5.06
C ARG A 137 -9.05 -23.23 3.70
N ALA A 138 -10.37 -23.19 3.58
CA ALA A 138 -11.08 -22.79 2.36
C ALA A 138 -11.12 -21.27 2.14
N GLY A 139 -10.89 -20.47 3.18
CA GLY A 139 -10.83 -19.01 3.10
C GLY A 139 -9.72 -18.42 3.96
N ALA A 140 -9.35 -17.16 3.68
CA ALA A 140 -8.37 -16.39 4.44
C ALA A 140 -8.91 -15.90 5.80
N ASN A 141 -9.45 -16.82 6.61
CA ASN A 141 -9.97 -16.54 7.95
C ASN A 141 -10.04 -17.81 8.81
N THR A 142 -10.14 -17.64 10.13
CA THR A 142 -10.16 -18.73 11.11
C THR A 142 -11.48 -19.51 11.18
N ASP A 143 -12.54 -18.97 10.61
CA ASP A 143 -13.90 -19.53 10.72
C ASP A 143 -14.27 -20.41 9.50
N SER A 144 -13.45 -20.35 8.45
CA SER A 144 -13.63 -21.12 7.23
C SER A 144 -13.33 -22.61 7.41
N GLU A 145 -13.93 -23.42 6.53
CA GLU A 145 -13.81 -24.87 6.50
C GLU A 145 -12.33 -25.31 6.42
N ILE A 146 -11.96 -26.32 7.20
CA ILE A 146 -10.63 -26.91 7.19
C ILE A 146 -10.58 -27.96 6.06
N LEU A 147 -9.87 -27.66 4.99
CA LEU A 147 -9.65 -28.54 3.85
C LEU A 147 -8.62 -29.64 4.13
N GLY A 148 -7.71 -29.41 5.08
CA GLY A 148 -6.63 -30.35 5.39
C GLY A 148 -5.72 -29.89 6.52
N LYS A 149 -4.62 -30.62 6.72
CA LYS A 149 -3.60 -30.33 7.73
C LYS A 149 -2.21 -30.54 7.13
N LEU A 150 -1.31 -29.62 7.44
CA LEU A 150 0.13 -29.72 7.16
C LEU A 150 0.87 -29.98 8.47
N LYS A 151 2.00 -30.66 8.37
CA LYS A 151 2.91 -30.94 9.49
C LYS A 151 4.08 -29.99 9.45
N GLN A 152 4.80 -29.92 10.56
CA GLN A 152 6.08 -29.20 10.61
C GLN A 152 7.01 -29.68 9.50
N ASP A 153 7.73 -28.73 8.89
CA ASP A 153 8.65 -28.90 7.76
C ASP A 153 7.99 -29.24 6.41
N ASP A 154 6.65 -29.33 6.35
CA ASP A 154 5.96 -29.42 5.07
C ASP A 154 6.21 -28.16 4.24
N VAL A 155 6.35 -28.35 2.93
CA VAL A 155 6.68 -27.30 1.97
C VAL A 155 5.41 -26.78 1.33
N ILE A 156 5.27 -25.45 1.28
CA ILE A 156 4.20 -24.75 0.57
C ILE A 156 4.85 -23.90 -0.52
N GLU A 157 4.41 -24.10 -1.76
CA GLU A 157 4.75 -23.24 -2.89
C GLU A 157 3.54 -22.36 -3.22
N THR A 158 3.76 -21.06 -3.31
CA THR A 158 2.70 -20.11 -3.67
C THR A 158 3.20 -19.08 -4.67
N THR A 159 2.31 -18.67 -5.56
CA THR A 159 2.50 -17.55 -6.48
C THR A 159 1.73 -16.30 -6.05
N HIS A 160 1.00 -16.35 -4.92
CA HIS A 160 0.09 -15.29 -4.46
C HIS A 160 0.21 -15.03 -2.96
N GLN A 161 0.75 -13.87 -2.59
CA GLN A 161 0.58 -13.32 -1.24
C GLN A 161 -0.77 -12.60 -1.18
N VAL A 162 -1.56 -12.88 -0.14
CA VAL A 162 -2.87 -12.26 0.09
C VAL A 162 -2.78 -11.31 1.28
N GLU A 163 -3.51 -10.21 1.23
CA GLU A 163 -3.66 -9.27 2.35
C GLU A 163 -4.22 -9.98 3.59
N ASN A 164 -3.79 -9.53 4.79
CA ASN A 164 -4.22 -9.97 6.13
C ASN A 164 -3.57 -11.25 6.72
N ASP A 165 -2.27 -11.49 6.51
CA ASP A 165 -1.51 -12.59 7.16
C ASP A 165 -1.95 -14.02 6.75
N TRP A 166 -2.55 -14.18 5.57
CA TRP A 166 -2.83 -15.47 4.95
C TRP A 166 -2.12 -15.60 3.60
N ILE A 167 -1.61 -16.79 3.29
CA ILE A 167 -1.17 -17.12 1.93
C ILE A 167 -2.22 -17.99 1.26
N GLN A 168 -2.38 -17.79 -0.04
CA GLN A 168 -3.19 -18.65 -0.89
C GLN A 168 -2.27 -19.63 -1.62
N PHE A 169 -2.61 -20.91 -1.69
CA PHE A 169 -1.85 -21.90 -2.42
C PHE A 169 -2.78 -23.00 -2.96
N GLU A 170 -2.26 -23.83 -3.86
CA GLU A 170 -3.01 -24.99 -4.35
C GLU A 170 -2.79 -26.18 -3.42
N TYR A 171 -3.89 -26.75 -2.92
CA TYR A 171 -3.89 -27.95 -2.08
C TYR A 171 -4.88 -28.96 -2.63
N ASN A 172 -4.40 -30.13 -3.07
CA ASN A 172 -5.22 -31.20 -3.67
C ASN A 172 -6.13 -30.70 -4.83
N GLY A 173 -5.61 -29.84 -5.71
CA GLY A 173 -6.34 -29.28 -6.84
C GLY A 173 -7.37 -28.21 -6.47
N LYS A 174 -7.37 -27.72 -5.23
CA LYS A 174 -8.26 -26.65 -4.75
C LYS A 174 -7.46 -25.45 -4.26
N THR A 175 -8.02 -24.27 -4.43
CA THR A 175 -7.52 -23.05 -3.78
C THR A 175 -7.70 -23.15 -2.27
N ALA A 176 -6.61 -22.97 -1.54
CA ALA A 176 -6.59 -23.10 -0.10
C ALA A 176 -5.74 -21.99 0.55
N TYR A 177 -5.94 -21.80 1.86
CA TYR A 177 -5.34 -20.72 2.62
C TYR A 177 -4.68 -21.24 3.90
N VAL A 178 -3.51 -20.72 4.22
CA VAL A 178 -2.79 -21.00 5.48
C VAL A 178 -2.22 -19.70 6.07
N HIS A 179 -2.07 -19.68 7.39
CA HIS A 179 -1.75 -18.48 8.14
C HIS A 179 -0.24 -18.25 8.24
N VAL A 180 0.21 -17.06 7.84
CA VAL A 180 1.62 -16.67 7.65
C VAL A 180 2.48 -16.84 8.92
N PRO A 181 2.03 -16.48 10.14
CA PRO A 181 2.81 -16.67 11.36
C PRO A 181 3.29 -18.11 11.65
N TYR A 182 2.73 -19.12 10.99
CA TYR A 182 3.16 -20.52 11.13
C TYR A 182 4.06 -20.99 9.99
N LEU A 183 4.64 -20.05 9.25
CA LEU A 183 5.49 -20.31 8.10
C LEU A 183 6.85 -19.64 8.28
N THR A 184 7.87 -20.21 7.65
CA THR A 184 9.21 -19.64 7.56
C THR A 184 9.74 -19.78 6.13
N GLY A 185 10.49 -18.79 5.65
CA GLY A 185 11.26 -18.93 4.40
C GLY A 185 12.53 -19.76 4.57
N LYS A 186 12.99 -20.00 5.81
CA LYS A 186 14.24 -20.72 6.08
C LYS A 186 14.01 -22.23 6.03
N ALA A 187 14.68 -22.91 5.09
CA ALA A 187 14.63 -24.36 4.98
C ALA A 187 15.08 -25.05 6.29
N PRO A 188 14.37 -26.08 6.77
CA PRO A 188 14.74 -26.80 7.98
C PRO A 188 16.04 -27.59 7.76
N VAL A 189 16.97 -27.48 8.72
CA VAL A 189 18.23 -28.23 8.72
C VAL A 189 17.94 -29.66 9.16
N LYS A 190 17.77 -30.58 8.20
CA LYS A 190 17.57 -32.01 8.49
C LYS A 190 18.85 -32.64 9.04
N VAL A 191 18.91 -32.89 10.34
CA VAL A 191 19.91 -33.77 10.96
C VAL A 191 19.51 -35.22 10.65
N GLN A 192 20.28 -35.92 9.81
CA GLN A 192 20.01 -37.33 9.48
C GLN A 192 20.30 -38.23 10.70
N PRO A 193 19.38 -39.10 11.15
CA PRO A 193 19.68 -40.09 12.17
C PRO A 193 20.51 -41.25 11.60
N ALA A 194 21.64 -41.56 12.25
CA ALA A 194 22.52 -42.67 11.93
C ALA A 194 21.80 -44.03 12.04
N VAL A 195 21.88 -44.82 10.98
CA VAL A 195 21.40 -46.21 10.89
C VAL A 195 22.21 -47.10 11.84
N LYS A 196 21.56 -47.64 12.88
CA LYS A 196 22.09 -48.75 13.69
C LYS A 196 21.88 -50.07 12.92
N VAL A 197 22.96 -50.76 12.57
CA VAL A 197 22.93 -52.11 12.01
C VAL A 197 23.16 -53.12 13.15
N GLU A 198 22.15 -53.95 13.42
CA GLU A 198 22.24 -55.11 14.32
C GLU A 198 22.97 -56.29 13.64
N LYS A 199 23.85 -56.95 14.40
CA LYS A 199 24.52 -58.20 14.02
C LYS A 199 23.56 -59.38 14.16
N THR A 200 23.45 -60.20 13.11
CA THR A 200 22.73 -61.48 13.14
C THR A 200 23.71 -62.67 13.02
N THR A 201 23.42 -63.72 13.77
CA THR A 201 24.14 -64.99 13.98
C THR A 201 23.91 -66.03 12.85
N LYS A 202 24.91 -66.90 12.59
CA LYS A 202 24.84 -68.40 12.37
C LYS A 202 26.15 -68.88 11.69
N VAL A 203 26.99 -69.71 12.33
CA VAL A 203 26.97 -71.19 12.44
C VAL A 203 26.97 -71.90 11.09
N GLN A 204 28.02 -72.69 10.82
CA GLN A 204 27.91 -74.00 10.15
C GLN A 204 29.15 -74.88 10.44
N ASP A 205 28.91 -75.88 11.28
CA ASP A 205 29.61 -77.17 11.28
C ASP A 205 29.36 -77.89 9.95
N THR A 206 30.36 -78.64 9.46
CA THR A 206 30.09 -79.85 8.66
C THR A 206 31.28 -80.79 8.73
N ALA A 207 31.13 -81.85 9.53
CA ALA A 207 31.90 -83.09 9.46
C ALA A 207 31.19 -84.09 8.53
N LYS A 208 31.94 -84.96 7.82
CA LYS A 208 31.69 -86.41 7.53
C LYS A 208 32.66 -86.89 6.42
N THR A 209 33.70 -87.70 6.67
CA THR A 209 33.81 -89.17 6.89
C THR A 209 33.39 -90.06 5.72
N VAL A 210 34.33 -90.87 5.16
CA VAL A 210 34.25 -92.30 4.74
C VAL A 210 35.72 -92.74 4.50
N ALA A 211 36.43 -93.60 5.24
CA ALA A 211 36.23 -94.95 5.80
C ALA A 211 36.32 -96.10 4.76
N GLU A 212 37.56 -96.60 4.64
CA GLU A 212 38.06 -97.97 4.41
C GLU A 212 37.16 -99.08 3.84
N THR A 213 37.78 -99.92 3.00
CA THR A 213 37.55 -101.38 3.02
C THR A 213 38.81 -102.16 2.62
N LYS A 214 39.16 -103.14 3.46
CA LYS A 214 40.26 -104.11 3.40
C LYS A 214 39.92 -105.30 2.48
N ALA A 215 40.92 -106.01 1.93
CA ALA A 215 41.34 -107.33 2.46
C ALA A 215 42.23 -108.16 1.48
N ARG A 216 43.32 -108.71 2.08
CA ARG A 216 43.96 -110.04 1.91
C ARG A 216 44.58 -110.44 0.55
N GLU A 217 45.66 -111.22 0.44
CA GLU A 217 46.72 -111.75 1.33
C GLU A 217 47.68 -112.60 0.45
N VAL A 218 48.90 -112.84 0.95
CA VAL A 218 49.84 -113.96 0.67
C VAL A 218 50.79 -113.84 -0.53
N ALA A 219 52.06 -113.54 -0.24
CA ALA A 219 53.17 -114.52 -0.29
C ALA A 219 54.53 -113.81 -0.15
N GLU A 220 55.08 -113.82 1.06
CA GLU A 220 56.47 -113.51 1.37
C GLU A 220 57.38 -114.68 0.95
N THR A 221 58.47 -114.39 0.25
CA THR A 221 59.72 -115.14 0.42
C THR A 221 60.94 -114.25 0.15
N GLN A 222 61.57 -113.87 1.27
CA GLN A 222 63.00 -113.91 1.58
C GLN A 222 64.05 -113.16 0.71
N ALA A 223 64.85 -112.39 1.47
CA ALA A 223 66.29 -112.14 1.31
C ALA A 223 66.76 -110.96 0.44
N LYS A 224 66.75 -109.78 1.08
CA LYS A 224 67.84 -108.78 1.07
C LYS A 224 69.22 -109.50 1.07
N ALA A 225 70.28 -109.02 0.43
CA ALA A 225 70.87 -107.71 0.64
C ALA A 225 72.00 -107.47 -0.38
N GLN A 226 71.94 -106.36 -1.12
CA GLN A 226 73.10 -105.58 -1.62
C GLN A 226 72.69 -104.38 -2.52
N ALA A 227 71.41 -104.26 -2.90
CA ALA A 227 70.92 -103.11 -3.70
C ALA A 227 70.21 -102.01 -2.88
N ALA A 228 70.12 -102.14 -1.55
CA ALA A 228 69.30 -101.27 -0.70
C ALA A 228 70.01 -99.99 -0.18
N THR A 229 71.33 -99.86 -0.36
CA THR A 229 72.09 -98.73 0.21
C THR A 229 72.17 -97.54 -0.75
N LYS A 230 72.30 -97.76 -2.08
CA LYS A 230 72.38 -96.67 -3.07
C LYS A 230 71.03 -96.04 -3.46
N ALA A 231 69.92 -96.76 -3.30
CA ALA A 231 68.57 -96.22 -3.56
C ALA A 231 68.01 -95.40 -2.38
N ARG A 232 68.49 -95.66 -1.15
CA ARG A 232 68.09 -94.94 0.05
C ARG A 232 68.72 -93.55 0.12
N GLU A 233 70.01 -93.41 -0.21
CA GLU A 233 70.69 -92.10 -0.25
C GLU A 233 70.12 -91.15 -1.32
N ALA A 234 69.73 -91.66 -2.50
CA ALA A 234 69.11 -90.85 -3.56
C ALA A 234 67.67 -90.43 -3.21
N ALA A 235 66.91 -91.29 -2.54
CA ALA A 235 65.55 -90.98 -2.07
C ALA A 235 65.56 -90.00 -0.88
N GLU A 236 66.55 -90.11 0.02
CA GLU A 236 66.73 -89.22 1.18
C GLU A 236 67.23 -87.84 0.74
N ALA A 237 68.09 -87.76 -0.29
CA ALA A 237 68.48 -86.50 -0.93
C ALA A 237 67.32 -85.81 -1.68
N GLN A 238 66.48 -86.56 -2.40
CA GLN A 238 65.28 -85.99 -3.04
C GLN A 238 64.19 -85.59 -2.03
N ALA A 239 64.05 -86.32 -0.93
CA ALA A 239 63.13 -85.96 0.16
C ALA A 239 63.62 -84.71 0.91
N ALA A 240 64.93 -84.57 1.14
CA ALA A 240 65.53 -83.38 1.75
C ALA A 240 65.40 -82.14 0.84
N ALA A 241 65.57 -82.28 -0.48
CA ALA A 241 65.39 -81.19 -1.44
C ALA A 241 63.92 -80.71 -1.50
N LYS A 242 62.95 -81.63 -1.55
CA LYS A 242 61.52 -81.28 -1.49
C LYS A 242 61.12 -80.67 -0.16
N ALA A 243 61.72 -81.10 0.96
CA ALA A 243 61.51 -80.50 2.27
C ALA A 243 62.07 -79.07 2.35
N GLN A 244 63.23 -78.81 1.74
CA GLN A 244 63.80 -77.45 1.65
C GLN A 244 62.95 -76.53 0.75
N GLU A 245 62.44 -77.02 -0.38
CA GLU A 245 61.57 -76.24 -1.27
C GLU A 245 60.23 -75.91 -0.60
N ALA A 246 59.63 -76.87 0.11
CA ALA A 246 58.43 -76.64 0.92
C ALA A 246 58.68 -75.67 2.09
N ALA A 247 59.87 -75.68 2.70
CA ALA A 247 60.24 -74.71 3.73
C ALA A 247 60.38 -73.29 3.17
N LYS A 248 61.03 -73.11 2.02
CA LYS A 248 61.13 -71.82 1.33
C LYS A 248 59.76 -71.28 0.90
N ALA A 249 58.87 -72.14 0.41
CA ALA A 249 57.51 -71.76 0.07
C ALA A 249 56.70 -71.29 1.30
N ARG A 250 56.89 -71.94 2.46
CA ARG A 250 56.25 -71.53 3.72
C ARG A 250 56.79 -70.19 4.25
N GLU A 251 58.10 -69.94 4.13
CA GLU A 251 58.66 -68.63 4.50
C GLU A 251 58.18 -67.52 3.57
N ALA A 252 58.12 -67.77 2.26
CA ALA A 252 57.58 -66.81 1.30
C ALA A 252 56.09 -66.50 1.56
N ALA A 253 55.30 -67.51 1.96
CA ALA A 253 53.91 -67.31 2.36
C ALA A 253 53.77 -66.44 3.62
N LYS A 254 54.60 -66.69 4.66
CA LYS A 254 54.62 -65.86 5.88
C LYS A 254 55.06 -64.42 5.61
N ALA A 255 56.03 -64.22 4.72
CA ALA A 255 56.48 -62.89 4.32
C ALA A 255 55.38 -62.11 3.57
N ARG A 256 54.60 -62.79 2.72
CA ARG A 256 53.47 -62.21 2.02
C ARG A 256 52.33 -61.83 2.98
N GLU A 257 52.00 -62.71 3.92
CA GLU A 257 50.98 -62.46 4.96
C GLU A 257 51.37 -61.27 5.86
N ALA A 258 52.64 -61.16 6.24
CA ALA A 258 53.15 -60.01 6.99
C ALA A 258 53.09 -58.70 6.19
N ALA A 259 53.41 -58.73 4.88
CA ALA A 259 53.30 -57.56 4.01
C ALA A 259 51.84 -57.11 3.82
N GLU A 260 50.91 -58.05 3.69
CA GLU A 260 49.47 -57.79 3.55
C GLU A 260 48.89 -57.21 4.85
N ALA A 261 49.31 -57.73 6.02
CA ALA A 261 48.96 -57.15 7.32
C ALA A 261 49.49 -55.72 7.49
N GLN A 262 50.73 -55.44 7.04
CA GLN A 262 51.30 -54.10 7.09
C GLN A 262 50.58 -53.12 6.13
N ALA A 263 50.17 -53.59 4.95
CA ALA A 263 49.37 -52.80 4.01
C ALA A 263 47.98 -52.48 4.57
N ALA A 264 47.32 -53.45 5.22
CA ALA A 264 46.05 -53.24 5.89
C ALA A 264 46.15 -52.23 7.04
N ALA A 265 47.22 -52.28 7.84
CA ALA A 265 47.45 -51.31 8.93
C ALA A 265 47.62 -49.88 8.40
N LYS A 266 48.41 -49.68 7.33
CA LYS A 266 48.58 -48.37 6.69
C LYS A 266 47.28 -47.85 6.06
N ALA A 267 46.47 -48.73 5.48
CA ALA A 267 45.17 -48.35 4.94
C ALA A 267 44.20 -47.88 6.05
N GLN A 268 44.21 -48.54 7.21
CA GLN A 268 43.42 -48.12 8.37
C GLN A 268 43.88 -46.76 8.93
N GLU A 269 45.19 -46.52 9.00
CA GLU A 269 45.73 -45.24 9.45
C GLU A 269 45.36 -44.10 8.50
N ALA A 270 45.46 -44.33 7.18
CA ALA A 270 45.04 -43.38 6.16
C ALA A 270 43.51 -43.09 6.21
N ALA A 271 42.70 -44.10 6.53
CA ALA A 271 41.25 -43.91 6.72
C ALA A 271 40.94 -43.02 7.93
N LYS A 272 41.60 -43.24 9.07
CA LYS A 272 41.46 -42.40 10.27
C LYS A 272 41.91 -40.95 10.03
N ALA A 273 43.01 -40.76 9.29
CA ALA A 273 43.48 -39.42 8.94
C ALA A 273 42.47 -38.66 8.05
N ARG A 274 41.83 -39.34 7.10
CA ARG A 274 40.77 -38.74 6.26
C ARG A 274 39.52 -38.39 7.06
N GLU A 275 39.15 -39.23 8.02
CA GLU A 275 38.01 -38.98 8.90
C GLU A 275 38.26 -37.77 9.81
N ALA A 276 39.46 -37.65 10.37
CA ALA A 276 39.87 -36.48 11.16
C ALA A 276 39.88 -35.19 10.32
N ALA A 277 40.39 -35.24 9.09
CA ALA A 277 40.38 -34.09 8.18
C ALA A 277 38.95 -33.66 7.80
N LYS A 278 38.03 -34.61 7.62
CA LYS A 278 36.62 -34.32 7.37
C LYS A 278 35.95 -33.66 8.58
N ALA A 279 36.23 -34.14 9.79
CA ALA A 279 35.72 -33.55 11.02
C ALA A 279 36.22 -32.11 11.23
N GLN A 280 37.49 -31.85 10.90
CA GLN A 280 38.05 -30.49 10.97
C GLN A 280 37.39 -29.56 9.94
N ALA A 281 37.21 -30.00 8.69
CA ALA A 281 36.55 -29.21 7.65
C ALA A 281 35.09 -28.90 8.00
N GLU A 282 34.37 -29.85 8.62
CA GLU A 282 33.01 -29.62 9.11
C GLU A 282 32.97 -28.60 10.26
N ALA A 283 33.95 -28.62 11.17
CA ALA A 283 34.05 -27.64 12.26
C ALA A 283 34.33 -26.22 11.73
N GLU A 284 35.27 -26.07 10.80
CA GLU A 284 35.59 -24.79 10.16
C GLU A 284 34.39 -24.24 9.36
N ALA A 285 33.65 -25.11 8.66
CA ALA A 285 32.43 -24.72 7.97
C ALA A 285 31.33 -24.24 8.92
N GLN A 286 31.19 -24.87 10.10
CA GLN A 286 30.24 -24.43 11.12
C GLN A 286 30.62 -23.08 11.73
N GLU A 287 31.91 -22.83 11.95
CA GLU A 287 32.39 -21.54 12.46
C GLU A 287 32.15 -20.42 11.43
N ALA A 288 32.45 -20.67 10.16
CA ALA A 288 32.17 -19.74 9.07
C ALA A 288 30.66 -19.45 8.92
N ALA A 289 29.80 -20.45 9.11
CA ALA A 289 28.35 -20.27 9.10
C ALA A 289 27.87 -19.37 10.24
N LYS A 290 28.38 -19.57 11.47
CA LYS A 290 28.07 -18.72 12.63
C LYS A 290 28.54 -17.27 12.43
N ALA A 291 29.73 -17.08 11.85
CA ALA A 291 30.25 -15.75 11.54
C ALA A 291 29.38 -15.01 10.50
N ARG A 292 28.89 -15.74 9.48
CA ARG A 292 27.98 -15.19 8.47
C ARG A 292 26.62 -14.82 9.07
N GLU A 293 26.06 -15.66 9.94
CA GLU A 293 24.80 -15.39 10.64
C GLU A 293 24.91 -14.15 11.55
N ALA A 294 26.03 -14.00 12.28
CA ALA A 294 26.29 -12.82 13.08
C ALA A 294 26.40 -11.54 12.24
N ALA A 295 27.07 -11.60 11.08
CA ALA A 295 27.17 -10.47 10.16
C ALA A 295 25.81 -10.08 9.55
N GLU A 296 24.98 -11.06 9.21
CA GLU A 296 23.65 -10.85 8.66
C GLU A 296 22.70 -10.25 9.71
N ALA A 297 22.79 -10.70 10.98
CA ALA A 297 22.06 -10.11 12.10
C ALA A 297 22.45 -8.64 12.34
N GLN A 298 23.73 -8.31 12.26
CA GLN A 298 24.20 -6.91 12.37
C GLN A 298 23.70 -6.04 11.20
N ALA A 299 23.68 -6.59 9.98
CA ALA A 299 23.15 -5.89 8.81
C ALA A 299 21.63 -5.63 8.94
N ALA A 300 20.88 -6.62 9.44
CA ALA A 300 19.45 -6.50 9.70
C ALA A 300 19.15 -5.43 10.77
N ALA A 301 19.91 -5.39 11.86
CA ALA A 301 19.78 -4.39 12.91
C ALA A 301 20.00 -2.96 12.37
N LYS A 302 21.04 -2.75 11.57
CA LYS A 302 21.31 -1.45 10.91
C LYS A 302 20.21 -1.06 9.92
N ALA A 303 19.65 -2.03 9.19
CA ALA A 303 18.55 -1.77 8.26
C ALA A 303 17.27 -1.35 9.01
N GLN A 304 16.98 -1.97 10.16
CA GLN A 304 15.85 -1.56 11.01
C GLN A 304 16.03 -0.16 11.60
N GLU A 305 17.24 0.19 12.04
CA GLU A 305 17.54 1.53 12.54
C GLU A 305 17.37 2.58 11.44
N ALA A 306 17.86 2.30 10.23
CA ALA A 306 17.67 3.17 9.07
C ALA A 306 16.18 3.31 8.66
N ALA A 307 15.39 2.25 8.78
CA ALA A 307 13.95 2.30 8.52
C ALA A 307 13.22 3.20 9.53
N LYS A 308 13.51 3.06 10.83
CA LYS A 308 12.95 3.92 11.88
C LYS A 308 13.33 5.40 11.68
N ALA A 309 14.56 5.68 11.27
CA ALA A 309 15.00 7.04 10.96
C ALA A 309 14.24 7.65 9.77
N ARG A 310 13.96 6.87 8.72
CA ARG A 310 13.16 7.30 7.57
C ARG A 310 11.70 7.56 7.93
N GLU A 311 11.12 6.72 8.77
CA GLU A 311 9.75 6.90 9.25
C GLU A 311 9.61 8.15 10.12
N ALA A 312 10.57 8.39 11.03
CA ALA A 312 10.62 9.63 11.81
C ALA A 312 10.77 10.88 10.93
N ALA A 313 11.60 10.81 9.88
CA ALA A 313 11.75 11.91 8.92
C ALA A 313 10.46 12.17 8.11
N LYS A 314 9.74 11.11 7.72
CA LYS A 314 8.44 11.23 7.05
C LYS A 314 7.40 11.89 7.96
N ALA A 315 7.31 11.45 9.22
CA ALA A 315 6.40 12.04 10.20
C ALA A 315 6.70 13.53 10.46
N GLN A 316 7.98 13.92 10.52
CA GLN A 316 8.38 15.32 10.63
C GLN A 316 8.01 16.14 9.39
N ALA A 317 8.17 15.58 8.19
CA ALA A 317 7.79 16.26 6.94
C ALA A 317 6.27 16.47 6.84
N GLU A 318 5.48 15.47 7.23
CA GLU A 318 4.01 15.56 7.27
C GLU A 318 3.55 16.60 8.31
N ALA A 319 4.13 16.61 9.51
CA ALA A 319 3.83 17.60 10.54
C ALA A 319 4.17 19.03 10.07
N LYS A 320 5.29 19.21 9.38
CA LYS A 320 5.68 20.51 8.81
C LYS A 320 4.71 20.97 7.72
N ALA A 321 4.31 20.07 6.80
CA ALA A 321 3.35 20.38 5.76
C ALA A 321 1.97 20.76 6.33
N GLN A 322 1.56 20.11 7.41
CA GLN A 322 0.30 20.41 8.10
C GLN A 322 0.35 21.78 8.79
N ALA A 323 1.46 22.11 9.46
CA ALA A 323 1.66 23.42 10.06
C ALA A 323 1.68 24.56 9.02
N GLU A 324 2.32 24.34 7.86
CA GLU A 324 2.32 25.31 6.76
C GLU A 324 0.90 25.50 6.18
N ALA A 325 0.12 24.41 6.04
CA ALA A 325 -1.25 24.49 5.59
C ALA A 325 -2.16 25.24 6.58
N GLU A 326 -1.99 25.01 7.88
CA GLU A 326 -2.74 25.70 8.93
C GLU A 326 -2.41 27.20 8.97
N ALA A 327 -1.12 27.56 8.86
CA ALA A 327 -0.71 28.96 8.76
C ALA A 327 -1.27 29.66 7.52
N GLN A 328 -1.35 28.98 6.36
CA GLN A 328 -1.98 29.52 5.17
C GLN A 328 -3.50 29.68 5.32
N ALA A 329 -4.16 28.75 6.00
CA ALA A 329 -5.59 28.84 6.27
C ALA A 329 -5.91 30.02 7.20
N GLU A 330 -5.08 30.23 8.23
CA GLU A 330 -5.23 31.35 9.16
C GLU A 330 -4.98 32.70 8.48
N ALA A 331 -3.96 32.79 7.60
CA ALA A 331 -3.70 33.99 6.80
C ALA A 331 -4.88 34.33 5.88
N LYS A 332 -5.47 33.33 5.21
CA LYS A 332 -6.67 33.52 4.37
C LYS A 332 -7.89 33.93 5.20
N ALA A 333 -8.05 33.39 6.40
CA ALA A 333 -9.13 33.76 7.31
C ALA A 333 -9.01 35.23 7.76
N GLN A 334 -7.79 35.69 8.06
CA GLN A 334 -7.53 37.09 8.40
C GLN A 334 -7.77 38.03 7.22
N GLU A 335 -7.39 37.64 6.01
CA GLU A 335 -7.67 38.43 4.79
C GLU A 335 -9.18 38.54 4.54
N ALA A 336 -9.92 37.45 4.70
CA ALA A 336 -11.37 37.44 4.58
C ALA A 336 -12.06 38.32 5.66
N ALA A 337 -11.55 38.30 6.89
CA ALA A 337 -12.05 39.16 7.97
C ALA A 337 -11.84 40.65 7.66
N LYS A 338 -10.65 41.02 7.18
CA LYS A 338 -10.35 42.40 6.74
C LYS A 338 -11.24 42.82 5.56
N ALA A 339 -11.49 41.93 4.60
CA ALA A 339 -12.39 42.19 3.48
C ALA A 339 -13.84 42.43 3.94
N GLN A 340 -14.32 41.66 4.93
CA GLN A 340 -15.66 41.87 5.51
C GLN A 340 -15.77 43.19 6.27
N GLU A 341 -14.73 43.58 7.02
CA GLU A 341 -14.70 44.85 7.73
C GLU A 341 -14.71 46.04 6.75
N ALA A 342 -13.92 45.96 5.67
CA ALA A 342 -13.94 46.95 4.60
C ALA A 342 -15.30 47.03 3.88
N ALA A 343 -15.99 45.90 3.70
CA ALA A 343 -17.33 45.87 3.11
C ALA A 343 -18.35 46.58 4.02
N LYS A 344 -18.33 46.31 5.33
CA LYS A 344 -19.19 47.00 6.31
C LYS A 344 -18.93 48.50 6.35
N ALA A 345 -17.66 48.92 6.26
CA ALA A 345 -17.30 50.34 6.22
C ALA A 345 -17.84 51.04 4.96
N ARG A 346 -17.80 50.37 3.79
CA ARG A 346 -18.41 50.88 2.56
C ARG A 346 -19.92 51.01 2.67
N GLU A 347 -20.60 50.00 3.20
CA GLU A 347 -22.06 50.01 3.38
C GLU A 347 -22.51 51.15 4.31
N ALA A 348 -21.76 51.39 5.40
CA ALA A 348 -22.02 52.51 6.30
C ALA A 348 -21.81 53.88 5.63
N ALA A 349 -20.78 54.02 4.78
CA ALA A 349 -20.53 55.25 4.03
C ALA A 349 -21.62 55.51 2.98
N GLU A 350 -22.09 54.47 2.30
CA GLU A 350 -23.16 54.55 1.31
C GLU A 350 -24.50 54.93 1.97
N ALA A 351 -24.80 54.38 3.14
CA ALA A 351 -25.96 54.76 3.95
C ALA A 351 -25.91 56.24 4.39
N GLN A 352 -24.74 56.75 4.81
CA GLN A 352 -24.58 58.17 5.14
C GLN A 352 -24.72 59.08 3.91
N ALA A 353 -24.21 58.67 2.75
CA ALA A 353 -24.37 59.41 1.50
C ALA A 353 -25.85 59.47 1.09
N ALA A 354 -26.59 58.35 1.20
CA ALA A 354 -28.01 58.30 0.93
C ALA A 354 -28.82 59.20 1.89
N ALA A 355 -28.49 59.22 3.19
CA ALA A 355 -29.13 60.10 4.16
C ALA A 355 -28.92 61.59 3.84
N LYS A 356 -27.69 61.99 3.50
CA LYS A 356 -27.38 63.36 3.07
C LYS A 356 -28.09 63.75 1.77
N ALA A 357 -28.22 62.81 0.83
CA ALA A 357 -28.95 63.04 -0.42
C ALA A 357 -30.45 63.25 -0.17
N GLN A 358 -31.06 62.51 0.76
CA GLN A 358 -32.46 62.72 1.16
C GLN A 358 -32.67 64.07 1.87
N GLU A 359 -31.73 64.47 2.72
CA GLU A 359 -31.79 65.77 3.39
C GLU A 359 -31.66 66.92 2.39
N ALA A 360 -30.75 66.81 1.42
CA ALA A 360 -30.61 67.77 0.32
C ALA A 360 -31.86 67.82 -0.59
N ALA A 361 -32.51 66.66 -0.83
CA ALA A 361 -33.75 66.59 -1.59
C ALA A 361 -34.89 67.32 -0.86
N LYS A 362 -35.04 67.10 0.45
CA LYS A 362 -36.02 67.83 1.28
C LYS A 362 -35.76 69.34 1.31
N ALA A 363 -34.50 69.76 1.39
CA ALA A 363 -34.14 71.18 1.33
C ALA A 363 -34.48 71.83 -0.01
N ARG A 364 -34.26 71.10 -1.13
CA ARG A 364 -34.69 71.56 -2.46
C ARG A 364 -36.21 71.64 -2.61
N GLU A 365 -36.94 70.68 -2.04
CA GLU A 365 -38.39 70.66 -2.07
C GLU A 365 -38.98 71.83 -1.25
N ALA A 366 -38.39 72.11 -0.08
CA ALA A 366 -38.74 73.29 0.73
C ALA A 366 -38.42 74.61 -0.01
N ALA A 367 -37.26 74.71 -0.65
CA ALA A 367 -36.89 75.88 -1.45
C ALA A 367 -37.83 76.07 -2.66
N LYS A 368 -38.26 74.98 -3.28
CA LYS A 368 -39.23 75.01 -4.39
C LYS A 368 -40.62 75.44 -3.90
N ALA A 369 -41.06 74.98 -2.73
CA ALA A 369 -42.32 75.42 -2.11
C ALA A 369 -42.29 76.91 -1.73
N GLN A 370 -41.13 77.42 -1.28
CA GLN A 370 -40.93 78.84 -1.00
C GLN A 370 -40.96 79.68 -2.29
N ALA A 371 -40.29 79.21 -3.34
CA ALA A 371 -40.32 79.85 -4.66
C ALA A 371 -41.73 79.80 -5.30
N GLU A 372 -42.49 78.72 -5.11
CA GLU A 372 -43.89 78.62 -5.56
C GLU A 372 -44.82 79.54 -4.74
N ALA A 373 -44.55 79.72 -3.44
CA ALA A 373 -45.28 80.69 -2.60
C ALA A 373 -45.00 82.15 -3.03
N GLU A 374 -43.73 82.50 -3.28
CA GLU A 374 -43.33 83.80 -3.84
C GLU A 374 -43.90 84.01 -5.26
N ALA A 375 -43.96 82.96 -6.09
CA ALA A 375 -44.57 83.02 -7.42
C ALA A 375 -46.10 83.18 -7.36
N GLN A 376 -46.78 82.61 -6.35
CA GLN A 376 -48.22 82.82 -6.12
C GLN A 376 -48.53 84.22 -5.55
N GLU A 377 -47.61 84.79 -4.76
CA GLU A 377 -47.69 86.19 -4.32
C GLU A 377 -47.46 87.15 -5.49
N ALA A 378 -46.52 86.85 -6.39
CA ALA A 378 -46.32 87.58 -7.65
C ALA A 378 -47.48 87.42 -8.64
N ALA A 379 -48.16 86.26 -8.67
CA ALA A 379 -49.30 86.00 -9.55
C ALA A 379 -50.59 86.72 -9.14
N LYS A 380 -50.71 87.26 -7.92
CA LYS A 380 -51.80 88.17 -7.53
C LYS A 380 -51.69 89.57 -8.16
N ALA A 381 -50.57 89.90 -8.81
CA ALA A 381 -50.32 91.24 -9.34
C ALA A 381 -50.64 91.44 -10.83
N GLN A 382 -50.89 90.42 -11.67
CA GLN A 382 -51.10 90.64 -13.11
C GLN A 382 -52.10 89.66 -13.77
N LYS A 383 -53.04 90.23 -14.55
CA LYS A 383 -54.00 89.55 -15.45
C LYS A 383 -53.36 89.18 -16.81
N PRO A 384 -53.95 88.27 -17.62
CA PRO A 384 -53.22 87.27 -18.40
C PRO A 384 -53.01 87.61 -19.89
N ALA A 385 -51.97 87.02 -20.51
CA ALA A 385 -51.87 86.81 -21.95
C ALA A 385 -50.97 85.60 -22.34
N THR A 386 -51.63 84.60 -22.94
CA THR A 386 -51.23 83.68 -24.03
C THR A 386 -49.80 83.08 -24.16
N GLN A 387 -49.78 81.73 -24.01
CA GLN A 387 -49.20 80.68 -24.88
C GLN A 387 -47.66 80.59 -25.14
N GLN A 388 -46.99 79.85 -24.24
CA GLN A 388 -46.19 78.60 -24.38
C GLN A 388 -45.59 78.11 -25.75
N PRO A 389 -44.49 77.30 -25.74
CA PRO A 389 -43.13 77.82 -25.93
C PRO A 389 -42.17 76.90 -26.74
N VAL A 390 -40.90 77.27 -26.67
CA VAL A 390 -39.64 76.69 -27.18
C VAL A 390 -39.15 75.47 -26.38
N ALA A 391 -38.28 74.70 -27.05
CA ALA A 391 -37.36 73.62 -26.66
C ALA A 391 -36.72 73.61 -25.24
N LYS A 392 -36.24 72.42 -24.82
CA LYS A 392 -34.79 72.07 -24.66
C LYS A 392 -34.51 71.03 -23.54
N GLU A 393 -33.68 70.05 -23.92
CA GLU A 393 -32.76 69.15 -23.19
C GLU A 393 -32.97 68.81 -21.70
N THR A 394 -32.76 67.53 -21.37
CA THR A 394 -32.38 67.10 -20.02
C THR A 394 -31.47 65.87 -20.09
N GLU A 395 -30.27 66.01 -19.54
CA GLU A 395 -29.34 64.91 -19.25
C GLU A 395 -29.96 63.95 -18.22
N THR A 396 -29.75 62.64 -18.39
CA THR A 396 -30.17 61.60 -17.45
C THR A 396 -28.97 60.76 -17.04
N SER A 397 -28.51 60.91 -15.80
CA SER A 397 -27.61 59.97 -15.13
C SER A 397 -28.45 58.87 -14.44
N ALA A 398 -28.29 57.62 -14.89
CA ALA A 398 -29.00 56.45 -14.39
C ALA A 398 -28.23 55.74 -13.26
N PRO A 399 -28.92 55.06 -12.31
CA PRO A 399 -28.27 54.22 -11.29
C PRO A 399 -27.91 52.83 -11.85
N LEU A 400 -26.72 52.33 -11.49
CA LEU A 400 -26.22 50.98 -11.78
C LEU A 400 -27.04 49.92 -11.02
N SER A 401 -27.99 49.29 -11.70
CA SER A 401 -28.82 48.21 -11.16
C SER A 401 -28.07 46.86 -11.23
N SER A 402 -27.64 46.33 -10.08
CA SER A 402 -27.10 44.97 -9.97
C SER A 402 -28.25 43.95 -9.94
N ARG A 403 -28.41 43.18 -11.03
CA ARG A 403 -29.45 42.14 -11.14
C ARG A 403 -28.95 40.85 -10.51
N GLU A 404 -29.65 40.36 -9.48
CA GLU A 404 -29.38 39.07 -8.83
C GLU A 404 -30.28 37.96 -9.38
N LEU A 405 -29.71 36.77 -9.61
CA LEU A 405 -30.39 35.62 -10.21
C LEU A 405 -29.98 34.34 -9.45
N ARG A 406 -30.95 33.45 -9.20
CA ARG A 406 -30.66 32.07 -8.77
C ARG A 406 -30.66 31.15 -9.98
N VAL A 407 -29.55 30.43 -10.17
CA VAL A 407 -29.34 29.59 -11.35
C VAL A 407 -28.80 28.21 -10.95
N VAL A 408 -29.01 27.23 -11.82
CA VAL A 408 -28.33 25.93 -11.71
C VAL A 408 -26.96 26.04 -12.34
N ALA A 409 -25.90 25.82 -11.57
CA ALA A 409 -24.52 25.79 -12.04
C ALA A 409 -24.01 24.36 -12.20
N THR A 410 -23.44 24.07 -13.36
CA THR A 410 -22.57 22.93 -13.63
C THR A 410 -21.13 23.42 -13.86
N ALA A 411 -20.19 22.50 -14.06
CA ALA A 411 -18.82 22.84 -14.46
C ALA A 411 -18.39 22.05 -15.70
N TYR A 412 -17.50 22.65 -16.48
CA TYR A 412 -16.87 22.05 -17.66
C TYR A 412 -15.37 22.35 -17.67
N THR A 413 -14.62 21.58 -18.46
CA THR A 413 -13.16 21.75 -18.61
C THR A 413 -12.82 22.28 -20.01
N ALA A 414 -11.63 22.85 -20.14
CA ALA A 414 -11.07 23.25 -21.42
C ALA A 414 -10.38 22.10 -22.19
N ASP A 415 -10.58 20.84 -21.79
CA ASP A 415 -9.93 19.69 -22.42
C ASP A 415 -10.51 19.48 -23.84
N PRO A 416 -9.67 19.53 -24.90
CA PRO A 416 -10.12 19.32 -26.27
C PRO A 416 -10.89 18.00 -26.46
N LEU A 417 -10.44 16.92 -25.82
CA LEU A 417 -11.04 15.59 -25.99
C LEU A 417 -12.45 15.51 -25.38
N GLU A 418 -12.70 16.22 -24.27
CA GLU A 418 -14.02 16.27 -23.64
C GLU A 418 -15.01 17.13 -24.44
N ASN A 419 -14.50 18.05 -25.24
CA ASN A 419 -15.28 18.97 -26.06
C ASN A 419 -15.41 18.51 -27.53
N GLY A 420 -15.04 17.26 -27.84
CA GLY A 420 -15.18 16.67 -29.18
C GLY A 420 -14.12 17.08 -30.19
N TYR A 421 -13.04 17.71 -29.74
CA TYR A 421 -11.87 18.06 -30.55
C TYR A 421 -10.78 16.99 -30.46
N LYS A 422 -9.78 17.05 -31.35
CA LYS A 422 -8.63 16.14 -31.30
C LYS A 422 -7.64 16.60 -30.23
N ALA A 423 -6.83 15.66 -29.73
CA ALA A 423 -5.73 16.00 -28.83
C ALA A 423 -4.79 17.02 -29.51
N GLY A 424 -4.59 18.17 -28.87
CA GLY A 424 -3.76 19.28 -29.39
C GLY A 424 -4.55 20.43 -30.03
N ASP A 425 -5.87 20.28 -30.23
CA ASP A 425 -6.71 21.37 -30.70
C ASP A 425 -6.96 22.42 -29.59
N GLN A 426 -7.35 23.63 -29.97
CA GLN A 426 -7.66 24.71 -29.04
C GLN A 426 -9.18 24.84 -28.84
N VAL A 427 -9.62 24.73 -27.59
CA VAL A 427 -11.00 25.04 -27.20
C VAL A 427 -11.15 26.54 -27.04
N LYS A 428 -12.08 27.14 -27.78
CA LYS A 428 -12.38 28.57 -27.73
C LYS A 428 -13.79 28.81 -27.21
N SER A 429 -13.96 29.85 -26.40
CA SER A 429 -15.28 30.30 -25.95
C SER A 429 -16.04 31.02 -27.07
N ALA A 430 -17.34 31.28 -26.89
CA ALA A 430 -18.15 32.08 -27.82
C ALA A 430 -17.59 33.50 -28.08
N LEU A 431 -16.92 34.11 -27.10
CA LEU A 431 -16.19 35.38 -27.26
C LEU A 431 -14.77 35.23 -27.85
N GLY A 432 -14.36 34.02 -28.22
CA GLY A 432 -13.07 33.74 -28.85
C GLY A 432 -11.89 33.59 -27.88
N HIS A 433 -12.13 33.50 -26.57
CA HIS A 433 -11.05 33.26 -25.60
C HIS A 433 -10.52 31.83 -25.74
N ASN A 434 -9.19 31.68 -25.81
CA ASN A 434 -8.53 30.36 -25.85
C ASN A 434 -8.48 29.77 -24.44
N LEU A 435 -9.37 28.82 -24.17
CA LEU A 435 -9.54 28.18 -22.86
C LEU A 435 -8.45 27.12 -22.62
N THR A 436 -7.96 26.45 -23.66
CA THR A 436 -6.87 25.47 -23.54
C THR A 436 -5.56 26.13 -23.09
N ALA A 437 -5.28 27.35 -23.56
CA ALA A 437 -4.14 28.13 -23.09
C ALA A 437 -4.36 28.81 -21.73
N ASN A 438 -5.62 29.02 -21.34
CA ASN A 438 -6.00 29.73 -20.10
C ASN A 438 -7.04 28.95 -19.29
N PRO A 439 -6.73 27.73 -18.82
CA PRO A 439 -7.70 26.87 -18.13
C PRO A 439 -8.17 27.45 -16.79
N ASN A 440 -7.39 28.36 -16.20
CA ASN A 440 -7.70 29.06 -14.95
C ASN A 440 -8.50 30.36 -15.16
N MET A 441 -8.87 30.69 -16.40
CA MET A 441 -9.64 31.90 -16.67
C MET A 441 -11.02 31.81 -16.00
N LYS A 442 -11.41 32.86 -15.28
CA LYS A 442 -12.74 32.94 -14.66
C LYS A 442 -13.79 33.29 -15.72
N LEU A 443 -14.25 32.27 -16.41
CA LEU A 443 -15.18 32.37 -17.53
C LEU A 443 -16.34 31.40 -17.33
N ILE A 444 -17.55 31.84 -17.67
CA ILE A 444 -18.76 31.04 -17.58
C ILE A 444 -19.52 31.01 -18.90
N ALA A 445 -20.18 29.90 -19.16
CA ALA A 445 -21.18 29.77 -20.21
C ALA A 445 -22.56 30.18 -19.68
N VAL A 446 -23.29 30.97 -20.46
CA VAL A 446 -24.60 31.52 -20.09
C VAL A 446 -25.60 31.45 -21.24
N ASP A 447 -26.89 31.67 -20.93
CA ASP A 447 -27.88 32.06 -21.93
C ASP A 447 -27.83 33.59 -22.14
N PRO A 448 -27.49 34.09 -23.34
CA PRO A 448 -27.41 35.53 -23.63
C PRO A 448 -28.70 36.30 -23.38
N SER A 449 -29.86 35.62 -23.42
CA SER A 449 -31.17 36.23 -23.16
C SER A 449 -31.39 36.54 -21.67
N VAL A 450 -30.65 35.88 -20.78
CA VAL A 450 -30.76 36.02 -19.32
C VAL A 450 -29.59 36.82 -18.76
N ILE A 451 -28.37 36.49 -19.19
CA ILE A 451 -27.13 37.21 -18.85
C ILE A 451 -26.44 37.57 -20.18
N PRO A 452 -26.34 38.85 -20.54
CA PRO A 452 -25.68 39.25 -21.78
C PRO A 452 -24.22 38.77 -21.85
N LEU A 453 -23.79 38.35 -23.05
CA LEU A 453 -22.38 38.01 -23.26
C LEU A 453 -21.49 39.25 -23.08
N GLY A 454 -20.35 39.05 -22.45
CA GLY A 454 -19.40 40.10 -22.08
C GLY A 454 -19.66 40.73 -20.71
N SER A 455 -20.81 40.47 -20.08
CA SER A 455 -21.08 40.95 -18.71
C SER A 455 -20.08 40.36 -17.72
N LYS A 456 -19.65 41.19 -16.76
CA LYS A 456 -18.97 40.70 -15.55
C LYS A 456 -20.03 40.23 -14.57
N VAL A 457 -19.80 39.06 -13.98
CA VAL A 457 -20.72 38.49 -13.01
C VAL A 457 -19.95 38.02 -11.80
N TRP A 458 -20.60 38.04 -10.64
CA TRP A 458 -20.12 37.33 -9.45
C TRP A 458 -20.94 36.07 -9.26
N VAL A 459 -20.27 34.93 -9.13
CA VAL A 459 -20.89 33.62 -8.94
C VAL A 459 -20.50 33.09 -7.55
N GLU A 460 -21.52 32.76 -6.76
CA GLU A 460 -21.34 32.20 -5.41
C GLU A 460 -20.45 30.94 -5.45
N GLY A 461 -19.38 30.95 -4.65
CA GLY A 461 -18.41 29.84 -4.57
C GLY A 461 -17.40 29.76 -5.72
N TYR A 462 -17.54 30.55 -6.79
CA TYR A 462 -16.61 30.56 -7.94
C TYR A 462 -15.84 31.88 -8.09
N GLY A 463 -16.46 33.01 -7.71
CA GLY A 463 -15.87 34.35 -7.73
C GLY A 463 -16.37 35.22 -8.88
N VAL A 464 -15.64 36.30 -9.17
CA VAL A 464 -15.92 37.18 -10.31
C VAL A 464 -15.47 36.50 -11.60
N ALA A 465 -16.36 36.44 -12.58
CA ALA A 465 -16.16 35.79 -13.86
C ALA A 465 -16.75 36.60 -15.02
N ILE A 466 -16.33 36.27 -16.22
CA ILE A 466 -16.85 36.86 -17.46
C ILE A 466 -17.87 35.89 -18.06
N ALA A 467 -19.05 36.41 -18.41
CA ALA A 467 -20.03 35.71 -19.24
C ALA A 467 -19.50 35.64 -20.68
N GLY A 468 -18.58 34.70 -20.93
CA GLY A 468 -17.76 34.68 -22.14
C GLY A 468 -18.01 33.52 -23.09
N ASP A 469 -18.96 32.65 -22.75
CA ASP A 469 -19.24 31.44 -23.50
C ASP A 469 -20.74 31.13 -23.58
N THR A 470 -21.10 30.24 -24.49
CA THR A 470 -22.47 29.74 -24.65
C THR A 470 -22.45 28.25 -24.95
N GLY A 471 -23.31 27.48 -24.28
CA GLY A 471 -23.49 26.06 -24.56
C GLY A 471 -24.90 25.78 -25.09
N GLY A 472 -25.05 24.78 -25.96
CA GLY A 472 -26.37 24.35 -26.44
C GLY A 472 -27.32 23.95 -25.31
N ALA A 473 -26.79 23.33 -24.25
CA ALA A 473 -27.54 22.88 -23.07
C ALA A 473 -27.70 23.96 -21.97
N ILE A 474 -27.07 25.12 -22.14
CA ILE A 474 -27.07 26.25 -21.20
C ILE A 474 -28.12 27.26 -21.66
N LYS A 475 -29.34 27.07 -21.16
CA LYS A 475 -30.53 27.85 -21.52
C LYS A 475 -31.29 28.26 -20.25
N GLY A 476 -31.85 29.47 -20.25
CA GLY A 476 -32.57 30.04 -19.12
C GLY A 476 -31.66 30.29 -17.90
N ASN A 477 -32.17 29.98 -16.70
CA ASN A 477 -31.46 30.15 -15.43
C ASN A 477 -30.46 29.00 -15.16
N LYS A 478 -29.59 28.72 -16.14
CA LYS A 478 -28.51 27.73 -16.03
C LYS A 478 -27.20 28.37 -16.47
N ILE A 479 -26.12 28.04 -15.76
CA ILE A 479 -24.76 28.43 -16.12
C ILE A 479 -23.83 27.23 -16.09
N ASP A 480 -22.71 27.33 -16.80
CA ASP A 480 -21.61 26.36 -16.72
C ASP A 480 -20.32 27.11 -16.39
N VAL A 481 -19.58 26.67 -15.38
CA VAL A 481 -18.35 27.35 -14.96
C VAL A 481 -17.11 26.65 -15.50
N LEU A 482 -16.15 27.41 -16.03
CA LEU A 482 -14.89 26.86 -16.51
C LEU A 482 -14.01 26.43 -15.33
N MET A 483 -13.56 25.18 -15.34
CA MET A 483 -12.64 24.63 -14.37
C MET A 483 -11.33 24.18 -15.05
N PRO A 484 -10.19 24.28 -14.34
CA PRO A 484 -8.90 24.03 -14.94
C PRO A 484 -8.62 22.56 -15.24
N ASP A 485 -9.24 21.64 -14.51
CA ASP A 485 -9.03 20.21 -14.66
C ASP A 485 -10.31 19.41 -14.35
N LYS A 486 -10.30 18.14 -14.75
CA LYS A 486 -11.44 17.24 -14.57
C LYS A 486 -11.79 16.96 -13.11
N GLY A 487 -10.78 16.90 -12.24
CA GLY A 487 -10.96 16.68 -10.81
C GLY A 487 -11.71 17.84 -10.16
N THR A 488 -11.31 19.09 -10.45
CA THR A 488 -11.99 20.29 -9.94
C THR A 488 -13.42 20.43 -10.49
N SER A 489 -13.64 20.11 -11.77
CA SER A 489 -14.99 20.05 -12.35
C SER A 489 -15.90 19.01 -11.65
N SER A 490 -15.39 17.80 -11.44
CA SER A 490 -16.14 16.72 -10.79
C SER A 490 -16.51 17.06 -9.34
N ASN A 491 -15.59 17.68 -8.60
CA ASN A 491 -15.81 18.12 -7.22
C ASN A 491 -16.82 19.28 -7.13
N TRP A 492 -16.92 20.11 -8.18
CA TRP A 492 -17.91 21.19 -8.21
C TRP A 492 -19.35 20.63 -8.23
N GLY A 493 -19.60 19.62 -9.06
CA GLY A 493 -20.90 18.98 -9.20
C GLY A 493 -21.99 19.92 -9.75
N ARG A 494 -23.27 19.49 -9.67
CA ARG A 494 -24.42 20.33 -10.02
C ARG A 494 -25.01 20.94 -8.75
N LYS A 495 -25.13 22.26 -8.69
CA LYS A 495 -25.72 22.96 -7.54
C LYS A 495 -26.43 24.24 -7.94
N THR A 496 -27.32 24.70 -7.07
CA THR A 496 -28.00 25.99 -7.26
C THR A 496 -27.15 27.07 -6.61
N VAL A 497 -26.81 28.12 -7.35
CA VAL A 497 -25.95 29.22 -6.89
C VAL A 497 -26.60 30.57 -7.19
N THR A 498 -26.18 31.58 -6.44
CA THR A 498 -26.56 32.97 -6.68
C THR A 498 -25.55 33.64 -7.62
N VAL A 499 -26.05 34.32 -8.65
CA VAL A 499 -25.27 35.10 -9.60
C VAL A 499 -25.69 36.56 -9.54
N LYS A 500 -24.72 37.47 -9.46
CA LYS A 500 -24.93 38.91 -9.52
C LYS A 500 -24.32 39.46 -10.80
N VAL A 501 -25.12 40.15 -11.61
CA VAL A 501 -24.63 40.82 -12.82
C VAL A 501 -24.05 42.18 -12.43
N LEU A 502 -22.76 42.36 -12.71
CA LEU A 502 -21.97 43.55 -12.44
C LEU A 502 -21.80 44.31 -13.76
N ASN A 503 -22.87 44.94 -14.24
CA ASN A 503 -22.83 45.73 -15.48
C ASN A 503 -22.14 47.07 -15.26
#